data_AF-A0AAD1ELX9-F1
#
_entry.id   AF-A0AAD1ELX9-F1
#
_cell.length_a   1.000
_cell.length_b   1.000
_cell.length_c   1.000
_cell.angle_alpha   90.00
_cell.angle_beta   90.00
_cell.angle_gamma   90.00
#
_symmetry.space_group_name_H-M   'P 1'
#
loop_
_entity.id
_entity.type
_entity.pdbx_description
1 polymer ?
#
loop_
_entity_poly.entity_id
_entity_poly.type
_entity_poly.pdbx_seq_one_letter_code
_entity_poly.pdbx_strand_id
1 'polypeptide(L)'
;MAAPKRKADRRIVHIRDAPSAVQAVNLALQILKNSGTNTWRDLARRPDAHEHIILTDAQQTLLDEHMDVLPYLSIKPMRTIFACRVCGRFAFADVAPPPARCTITLGCGGPVVKASAVGPRATTVQKVLPPVLRAPAPSDPIERSAEPVTAPPPALSGELAYVTPIQPPPVDESFPDLDRVDVIPDRLTAHHHVPPERTF
;
A
#
# COMPACT_ATOMS: atom_id res chain seq x y z
N MET A 1 7.14 16.30 -40.26
CA MET A 1 7.05 16.11 -38.80
C MET A 1 6.66 14.66 -38.55
N ALA A 2 7.47 13.90 -37.81
CA ALA A 2 7.17 12.48 -37.54
C ALA A 2 6.10 12.36 -36.45
N ALA A 3 5.09 11.50 -36.68
CA ALA A 3 4.05 11.25 -35.68
C ALA A 3 4.66 10.66 -34.40
N PRO A 4 4.20 11.09 -33.20
CA PRO A 4 4.69 10.52 -31.95
C PRO A 4 4.33 9.03 -31.88
N LYS A 5 5.34 8.18 -31.66
CA LYS A 5 5.13 6.74 -31.45
C LYS A 5 4.28 6.55 -30.19
N ARG A 6 3.05 6.04 -30.35
CA ARG A 6 2.20 5.63 -29.23
C ARG A 6 2.91 4.54 -28.42
N LYS A 7 2.92 4.67 -27.09
CA LYS A 7 3.41 3.64 -26.19
C LYS A 7 2.43 2.46 -26.23
N ALA A 8 2.94 1.22 -26.23
CA ALA A 8 2.11 0.04 -26.11
C ALA A 8 1.44 0.00 -24.72
N ASP A 9 0.20 -0.50 -24.69
CA ASP A 9 -0.57 -0.65 -23.44
C ASP A 9 0.16 -1.55 -22.46
N ARG A 10 0.21 -1.11 -21.20
CA ARG A 10 0.88 -1.85 -20.11
C ARG A 10 -0.13 -2.26 -19.06
N ARG A 11 -0.19 -3.57 -18.79
CA ARG A 11 -0.90 -4.13 -17.65
C ARG A 11 0.04 -4.24 -16.46
N ILE A 12 -0.43 -3.83 -15.29
CA ILE A 12 0.36 -3.87 -14.05
C ILE A 12 -0.04 -5.09 -13.23
N VAL A 13 0.96 -5.81 -12.72
CA VAL A 13 0.77 -6.96 -11.82
C VAL A 13 1.23 -6.54 -10.43
N HIS A 14 0.36 -6.64 -9.44
CA HIS A 14 0.69 -6.38 -8.03
C HIS A 14 0.84 -7.69 -7.23
N ILE A 15 1.41 -7.58 -6.04
CA ILE A 15 1.66 -8.72 -5.14
C ILE A 15 0.36 -9.09 -4.41
N ARG A 16 -0.29 -10.20 -4.78
CA ARG A 16 -1.60 -10.60 -4.22
C ARG A 16 -1.55 -11.08 -2.76
N ASP A 17 -0.41 -11.62 -2.32
CA ASP A 17 -0.26 -12.21 -0.97
C ASP A 17 0.20 -11.18 0.10
N ALA A 18 0.12 -9.88 -0.21
CA ALA A 18 0.53 -8.81 0.69
C ALA A 18 -0.69 -8.11 1.31
N PRO A 19 -0.54 -7.35 2.42
CA PRO A 19 -1.62 -6.53 2.96
C PRO A 19 -2.14 -5.52 1.92
N SER A 20 -3.44 -5.19 1.93
CA SER A 20 -4.10 -4.33 0.92
C SER A 20 -3.35 -3.02 0.68
N ALA A 21 -2.92 -2.34 1.74
CA ALA A 21 -2.13 -1.11 1.64
C ALA A 21 -0.82 -1.32 0.86
N VAL A 22 -0.11 -2.43 1.07
CA VAL A 22 1.13 -2.76 0.35
C VAL A 22 0.83 -3.07 -1.12
N GLN A 23 -0.30 -3.72 -1.40
CA GLN A 23 -0.75 -3.96 -2.78
C GLN A 23 -1.04 -2.64 -3.51
N ALA A 24 -1.79 -1.73 -2.87
CA ALA A 24 -2.11 -0.41 -3.40
C ALA A 24 -0.85 0.42 -3.67
N VAL A 25 0.07 0.49 -2.70
CA VAL A 25 1.33 1.22 -2.87
C VAL A 25 2.23 0.57 -3.92
N ASN A 26 2.29 -0.75 -4.01
CA ASN A 26 3.02 -1.45 -5.07
C ASN A 26 2.46 -1.12 -6.46
N LEU A 27 1.13 -1.06 -6.60
CA LEU A 27 0.46 -0.65 -7.82
C LEU A 27 0.79 0.81 -8.17
N ALA A 28 0.64 1.73 -7.22
CA ALA A 28 0.93 3.15 -7.41
C ALA A 28 2.40 3.41 -7.78
N LEU A 29 3.35 2.77 -7.12
CA LEU A 29 4.77 2.90 -7.46
C LEU A 29 5.10 2.37 -8.86
N GLN A 30 4.43 1.31 -9.31
CA GLN A 30 4.57 0.82 -10.68
C GLN A 30 3.96 1.80 -11.70
N ILE A 31 2.84 2.44 -11.38
CA ILE A 31 2.24 3.50 -12.21
C ILE A 31 3.23 4.67 -12.36
N LEU A 32 3.75 5.22 -11.26
CA LEU A 32 4.75 6.29 -11.26
C LEU A 32 6.01 5.94 -12.07
N LYS A 33 6.48 4.70 -11.92
CA LYS A 33 7.66 4.22 -12.65
C LYS A 33 7.39 4.10 -14.16
N ASN A 34 6.20 3.65 -14.55
CA ASN A 34 5.83 3.47 -15.96
C ASN A 34 5.49 4.81 -16.66
N SER A 35 4.87 5.74 -15.94
CA SER A 35 4.59 7.09 -16.43
C SER A 35 5.85 7.96 -16.53
N GLY A 36 6.90 7.62 -15.76
CA GLY A 36 8.12 8.42 -15.65
C GLY A 36 7.95 9.65 -14.76
N THR A 37 6.98 9.63 -13.84
CA THR A 37 6.75 10.70 -12.86
C THR A 37 7.31 10.29 -11.49
N ASN A 38 7.72 11.27 -10.70
CA ASN A 38 8.32 10.98 -9.38
C ASN A 38 7.30 10.95 -8.26
N THR A 39 6.21 11.70 -8.36
CA THR A 39 5.18 11.81 -7.32
C THR A 39 3.78 11.65 -7.90
N TRP A 40 2.82 11.31 -7.05
CA TRP A 40 1.40 11.19 -7.45
C TRP A 40 0.82 12.53 -7.88
N ARG A 41 1.25 13.62 -7.24
CA ARG A 41 0.87 14.99 -7.61
C ARG A 41 1.32 15.35 -9.04
N ASP A 42 2.53 14.95 -9.44
CA ASP A 42 3.03 15.19 -10.79
C ASP A 42 2.27 14.36 -11.84
N LEU A 43 1.88 13.14 -11.47
CA LEU A 43 1.06 12.27 -12.32
C LEU A 43 -0.31 12.90 -12.59
N ALA A 44 -0.97 13.42 -11.56
CA ALA A 44 -2.28 14.07 -11.68
C ALA A 44 -2.25 15.31 -12.59
N ARG A 45 -1.11 16.00 -12.68
CA ARG A 45 -0.93 17.15 -13.58
C ARG A 45 -0.68 16.76 -15.04
N ARG A 46 -0.49 15.47 -15.32
CA ARG A 46 -0.09 14.93 -16.63
C ARG A 46 -0.99 13.76 -17.03
N PRO A 47 -2.22 14.04 -17.51
CA PRO A 47 -3.15 12.99 -17.92
C PRO A 47 -2.60 12.10 -19.04
N ASP A 48 -1.81 12.66 -19.95
CA ASP A 48 -1.09 11.96 -21.02
C ASP A 48 -0.13 10.88 -20.49
N ALA A 49 0.41 11.06 -19.28
CA ALA A 49 1.43 10.19 -18.73
C ALA A 49 0.89 8.81 -18.29
N HIS A 50 -0.42 8.65 -18.12
CA HIS A 50 -1.04 7.40 -17.68
C HIS A 50 -2.09 6.83 -18.64
N GLU A 51 -2.33 7.44 -19.81
CA GLU A 51 -3.29 6.98 -20.81
C GLU A 51 -3.06 5.52 -21.28
N HIS A 52 -1.80 5.06 -21.27
CA HIS A 52 -1.39 3.73 -21.71
C HIS A 52 -1.39 2.69 -20.58
N ILE A 53 -1.84 3.05 -19.38
CA ILE A 53 -1.87 2.17 -18.21
C ILE A 53 -3.29 1.65 -18.05
N ILE A 54 -3.46 0.35 -18.21
CA ILE A 54 -4.76 -0.30 -18.08
C ILE A 54 -4.83 -0.97 -16.71
N LEU A 55 -5.76 -0.51 -15.88
CA LEU A 55 -6.09 -1.09 -14.58
C LEU A 55 -7.36 -1.93 -14.69
N THR A 56 -7.44 -3.00 -13.90
CA THR A 56 -8.69 -3.74 -13.68
C THR A 56 -9.54 -3.01 -12.63
N ASP A 57 -10.86 -3.22 -12.61
CA ASP A 57 -11.75 -2.61 -11.60
C ASP A 57 -11.27 -2.85 -10.17
N ALA A 58 -10.88 -4.09 -9.84
CA ALA A 58 -10.35 -4.44 -8.51
C ALA A 58 -9.05 -3.68 -8.16
N GLN A 59 -8.24 -3.32 -9.15
CA GLN A 59 -7.02 -2.52 -8.96
C GLN A 59 -7.36 -1.05 -8.74
N GLN A 60 -8.38 -0.54 -9.45
CA GLN A 60 -8.88 0.82 -9.27
C GLN A 60 -9.49 0.98 -7.86
N THR A 61 -10.39 0.09 -7.46
CA THR A 61 -10.99 0.08 -6.11
C THR A 61 -9.92 0.05 -5.03
N LEU A 62 -8.87 -0.77 -5.21
CA LEU A 62 -7.76 -0.86 -4.26
C LEU A 62 -6.96 0.45 -4.13
N LEU A 63 -6.83 1.24 -5.20
CA LEU A 63 -6.23 2.58 -5.13
C LEU A 63 -7.16 3.57 -4.45
N ASP A 64 -8.46 3.48 -4.74
CA ASP A 64 -9.49 4.37 -4.19
C ASP A 64 -9.61 4.19 -2.66
N GLU A 65 -9.57 2.95 -2.17
CA GLU A 65 -9.59 2.61 -0.74
C GLU A 65 -8.37 3.14 0.04
N HIS A 66 -7.26 3.43 -0.65
CA HIS A 66 -5.98 3.83 -0.05
C HIS A 66 -5.49 5.19 -0.58
N MET A 67 -6.41 6.06 -1.00
CA MET A 67 -6.12 7.40 -1.52
C MET A 67 -5.38 8.30 -0.53
N ASP A 68 -5.53 8.05 0.77
CA ASP A 68 -4.85 8.78 1.84
C ASP A 68 -3.33 8.58 1.82
N VAL A 69 -2.84 7.42 1.35
CA VAL A 69 -1.41 7.09 1.33
C VAL A 69 -0.70 7.60 0.06
N LEU A 70 -1.41 7.67 -1.07
CA LEU A 70 -0.82 7.95 -2.39
C LEU A 70 -0.04 9.28 -2.48
N PRO A 71 -0.48 10.40 -1.89
CA PRO A 71 0.23 11.68 -1.95
C PRO A 71 1.64 11.66 -1.33
N TYR A 72 1.91 10.70 -0.44
CA TYR A 72 3.18 10.59 0.29
C TYR A 72 4.23 9.72 -0.43
N LEU A 73 3.85 9.09 -1.54
CA LEU A 73 4.73 8.22 -2.31
C LEU A 73 5.64 9.02 -3.25
N SER A 74 6.90 8.59 -3.37
CA SER A 74 7.83 9.16 -4.33
C SER A 74 8.85 8.15 -4.85
N ILE A 75 9.29 8.31 -6.11
CA ILE A 75 10.36 7.49 -6.72
C ILE A 75 11.75 8.08 -6.44
N LYS A 76 11.87 9.42 -6.39
CA LYS A 76 13.13 10.15 -6.15
C LYS A 76 12.89 11.36 -5.22
N PRO A 77 13.31 11.31 -3.94
CA PRO A 77 13.84 10.13 -3.23
C PRO A 77 12.78 9.02 -3.12
N MET A 78 13.21 7.76 -2.94
CA MET A 78 12.27 6.64 -2.80
C MET A 78 11.55 6.72 -1.46
N ARG A 79 10.24 6.96 -1.48
CA ARG A 79 9.33 6.86 -0.33
C ARG A 79 8.23 5.86 -0.60
N THR A 80 8.10 4.90 0.30
CA THR A 80 7.16 3.78 0.20
C THR A 80 6.64 3.42 1.59
N ILE A 81 5.97 2.28 1.71
CA ILE A 81 5.50 1.76 2.99
C ILE A 81 6.02 0.33 3.21
N PHE A 82 6.07 -0.07 4.48
CA PHE A 82 5.99 -1.47 4.86
C PHE A 82 4.75 -1.71 5.72
N ALA A 83 4.19 -2.92 5.65
CA ALA A 83 3.06 -3.31 6.47
C ALA A 83 3.26 -4.70 7.09
N CYS A 84 2.67 -4.90 8.26
CA CYS A 84 2.64 -6.20 8.90
C CYS A 84 1.57 -7.10 8.29
N ARG A 85 1.90 -8.36 7.98
CA ARG A 85 0.93 -9.35 7.47
C ARG A 85 -0.14 -9.75 8.49
N VAL A 86 0.13 -9.57 9.79
CA VAL A 86 -0.75 -10.03 10.86
C VAL A 86 -1.69 -8.93 11.33
N CYS A 87 -1.16 -7.76 11.70
CA CYS A 87 -1.99 -6.67 12.24
C CYS A 87 -2.42 -5.63 11.20
N GLY A 88 -2.00 -5.76 9.93
CA GLY A 88 -2.38 -4.87 8.83
C GLY A 88 -1.81 -3.43 8.89
N ARG A 89 -1.34 -2.98 10.05
CA ARG A 89 -0.74 -1.64 10.22
C ARG A 89 0.50 -1.47 9.34
N PHE A 90 0.67 -0.25 8.86
CA PHE A 90 1.77 0.14 7.99
C PHE A 90 2.49 1.38 8.52
N ALA A 91 3.71 1.59 8.06
CA ALA A 91 4.49 2.80 8.30
C ALA A 91 5.27 3.18 7.03
N PHE A 92 5.55 4.47 6.90
CA PHE A 92 6.36 4.99 5.80
C PHE A 92 7.82 4.58 5.96
N ALA A 93 8.45 4.32 4.82
CA ALA A 93 9.85 3.92 4.76
C ALA A 93 10.52 4.50 3.52
N ASP A 94 11.81 4.83 3.70
CA ASP A 94 12.67 5.20 2.60
C ASP A 94 13.31 3.94 1.97
N VAL A 95 14.57 4.02 1.56
CA VAL A 95 15.30 2.91 0.92
C VAL A 95 15.61 1.77 1.90
N ALA A 96 15.59 2.02 3.21
CA ALA A 96 15.97 1.06 4.25
C ALA A 96 15.21 -0.28 4.19
N PRO A 97 15.88 -1.41 4.50
CA PRO A 97 15.22 -2.71 4.55
C PRO A 97 14.14 -2.76 5.65
N PRO A 98 13.06 -3.54 5.46
CA PRO A 98 12.05 -3.70 6.50
C PRO A 98 12.62 -4.47 7.71
N PRO A 99 12.13 -4.20 8.92
CA PRO A 99 12.48 -5.00 10.09
C PRO A 99 11.98 -6.44 9.93
N ALA A 100 12.68 -7.40 10.54
CA ALA A 100 12.31 -8.81 10.46
C ALA A 100 10.96 -9.14 11.13
N ARG A 101 10.55 -8.33 12.11
CA ARG A 101 9.29 -8.45 12.87
C ARG A 101 8.59 -7.10 12.95
N CYS A 102 7.27 -7.12 13.15
CA CYS A 102 6.48 -5.92 13.31
C CYS A 102 6.91 -5.13 14.55
N THR A 103 7.32 -3.89 14.34
CA THR A 103 7.63 -2.92 15.41
C THR A 103 6.59 -1.81 15.50
N ILE A 104 5.57 -1.84 14.63
CA ILE A 104 4.52 -0.81 14.55
C ILE A 104 3.55 -0.93 15.72
N THR A 105 3.25 -2.16 16.14
CA THR A 105 2.33 -2.46 17.23
C THR A 105 3.06 -3.19 18.33
N LEU A 106 2.94 -2.71 19.57
CA LEU A 106 3.47 -3.40 20.75
C LEU A 106 2.92 -4.83 20.81
N GLY A 107 3.82 -5.81 20.90
CA GLY A 107 3.47 -7.23 21.00
C GLY A 107 3.15 -7.96 19.68
N CYS A 108 3.18 -7.29 18.53
CA CYS A 108 2.99 -7.98 17.24
C CYS A 108 4.30 -8.60 16.74
N GLY A 109 4.40 -9.93 16.72
CA GLY A 109 5.56 -10.64 16.18
C GLY A 109 5.51 -10.90 14.67
N GLY A 110 4.50 -10.39 13.97
CA GLY A 110 4.21 -10.76 12.58
C GLY A 110 5.27 -10.31 11.58
N PRO A 111 5.44 -11.04 10.46
CA PRO A 111 6.37 -10.65 9.41
C PRO A 111 5.92 -9.35 8.72
N VAL A 112 6.90 -8.55 8.31
CA VAL A 112 6.70 -7.26 7.64
C VAL A 112 7.06 -7.39 6.16
N VAL A 113 6.24 -6.78 5.30
CA VAL A 113 6.45 -6.74 3.85
C VAL A 113 6.58 -5.30 3.41
N LYS A 114 7.60 -5.01 2.60
CA LYS A 114 7.83 -3.70 1.99
C LYS A 114 7.23 -3.66 0.59
N ALA A 115 6.53 -2.57 0.25
CA ALA A 115 6.10 -2.33 -1.12
C ALA A 115 7.32 -1.98 -2.00
N SER A 116 7.35 -2.52 -3.21
CA SER A 116 8.44 -2.31 -4.18
C SER A 116 7.90 -1.62 -5.44
N ALA A 117 8.71 -0.78 -6.08
CA ALA A 117 8.41 -0.26 -7.41
C ALA A 117 8.72 -1.27 -8.54
N VAL A 118 9.35 -2.39 -8.19
CA VAL A 118 9.52 -3.53 -9.09
C VAL A 118 8.33 -4.43 -8.83
N GLY A 119 7.52 -4.70 -9.86
CA GLY A 119 6.49 -5.72 -9.79
C GLY A 119 7.06 -7.06 -9.34
N PRO A 120 6.23 -8.05 -8.99
CA PRO A 120 6.72 -9.37 -8.62
C PRO A 120 7.63 -9.84 -9.76
N ARG A 121 8.94 -9.83 -9.51
CA ARG A 121 9.86 -10.57 -10.37
C ARG A 121 9.33 -11.98 -10.24
N ALA A 122 8.90 -12.57 -11.36
CA ALA A 122 8.63 -14.00 -11.41
C ALA A 122 9.81 -14.62 -10.66
N THR A 123 9.53 -15.10 -9.45
CA THR A 123 10.55 -15.61 -8.57
C THR A 123 11.14 -16.74 -9.39
N THR A 124 12.28 -16.51 -10.02
CA THR A 124 13.18 -17.58 -10.43
C THR A 124 13.36 -18.29 -9.12
N VAL A 125 12.58 -19.36 -8.95
CA VAL A 125 12.65 -20.32 -7.86
C VAL A 125 14.12 -20.38 -7.57
N GLN A 126 14.53 -19.83 -6.42
CA GLN A 126 15.90 -20.00 -5.98
C GLN A 126 16.11 -21.48 -6.20
N LYS A 127 17.05 -21.82 -7.07
CA LYS A 127 17.49 -23.19 -7.27
C LYS A 127 18.02 -23.56 -5.90
N VAL A 128 17.11 -24.01 -5.02
CA VAL A 128 17.39 -24.73 -3.82
C VAL A 128 18.21 -25.86 -4.39
N LEU A 129 19.52 -25.75 -4.25
CA LEU A 129 20.40 -26.86 -4.52
C LEU A 129 19.71 -28.03 -3.83
N PRO A 130 19.44 -29.13 -4.56
CA PRO A 130 18.84 -30.29 -3.93
C PRO A 130 19.61 -30.55 -2.64
N PRO A 131 18.92 -30.77 -1.51
CA PRO A 131 19.59 -31.01 -0.24
C PRO A 131 20.67 -32.04 -0.52
N VAL A 132 21.94 -31.65 -0.34
CA VAL A 132 23.05 -32.59 -0.36
C VAL A 132 22.62 -33.66 0.63
N LEU A 133 22.36 -34.85 0.11
CA LEU A 133 22.09 -36.05 0.88
C LEU A 133 23.30 -36.23 1.81
N ARG A 134 23.26 -35.60 2.98
CA ARG A 134 24.09 -36.04 4.10
C ARG A 134 23.57 -37.43 4.41
N ALA A 135 24.46 -38.40 4.22
CA ALA A 135 24.24 -39.78 4.60
C ALA A 135 23.66 -39.80 6.03
N PRO A 136 22.60 -40.59 6.27
CA PRO A 136 22.04 -40.74 7.60
C PRO A 136 23.14 -41.26 8.53
N ALA A 137 23.36 -40.56 9.64
CA ALA A 137 24.01 -41.16 10.79
C ALA A 137 23.15 -42.34 11.28
N PRO A 138 23.76 -43.44 11.76
CA PRO A 138 23.05 -44.62 12.22
C PRO A 138 22.04 -44.27 13.32
N SER A 139 20.81 -44.72 13.11
CA SER A 139 19.63 -44.48 13.95
C SER A 139 19.70 -45.25 15.27
N ASP A 140 19.41 -44.57 16.38
CA ASP A 140 18.92 -45.23 17.60
C ASP A 140 17.43 -45.60 17.44
N PRO A 141 16.99 -46.77 17.92
CA PRO A 141 15.59 -47.19 17.87
C PRO A 141 14.80 -46.51 19.00
N ILE A 142 13.80 -45.69 18.67
CA ILE A 142 12.84 -45.17 19.64
C ILE A 142 11.44 -45.69 19.32
N GLU A 143 10.88 -46.31 20.35
CA GLU A 143 9.58 -46.97 20.48
C GLU A 143 8.40 -46.22 19.86
N ARG A 144 7.56 -46.99 19.16
CA ARG A 144 6.20 -46.63 18.82
C ARG A 144 5.33 -46.77 20.08
N SER A 145 4.84 -45.66 20.62
CA SER A 145 3.65 -45.67 21.46
C SER A 145 2.50 -45.05 20.69
N ALA A 146 1.53 -45.91 20.38
CA ALA A 146 0.25 -45.56 19.81
C ALA A 146 -0.73 -45.31 20.96
N GLU A 147 -1.38 -44.15 20.95
CA GLU A 147 -2.66 -43.98 21.66
C GLU A 147 -3.72 -43.47 20.68
N PRO A 148 -4.90 -44.11 20.64
CA PRO A 148 -6.06 -43.61 19.92
C PRO A 148 -6.88 -42.73 20.87
N VAL A 149 -7.19 -41.49 20.47
CA VAL A 149 -8.17 -40.67 21.20
C VAL A 149 -9.35 -40.32 20.30
N THR A 150 -10.49 -40.79 20.80
CA THR A 150 -11.88 -40.75 20.38
C THR A 150 -12.43 -39.34 20.10
N ALA A 151 -13.35 -39.26 19.14
CA ALA A 151 -14.17 -38.10 18.74
C ALA A 151 -15.37 -37.84 19.71
N PRO A 152 -16.42 -37.03 19.38
CA PRO A 152 -16.56 -35.61 18.97
C PRO A 152 -17.48 -34.81 19.97
N PRO A 153 -18.37 -33.87 19.57
CA PRO A 153 -18.34 -32.41 19.78
C PRO A 153 -19.34 -31.86 20.85
N PRO A 154 -19.41 -30.53 21.04
CA PRO A 154 -20.74 -29.90 21.13
C PRO A 154 -20.92 -28.69 20.22
N ALA A 155 -22.11 -28.64 19.63
CA ALA A 155 -22.66 -27.50 18.90
C ALA A 155 -22.75 -26.26 19.80
N LEU A 156 -22.17 -25.15 19.35
CA LEU A 156 -22.45 -23.84 19.90
C LEU A 156 -23.49 -23.14 19.02
N SER A 157 -24.74 -23.27 19.44
CA SER A 157 -25.81 -22.33 19.12
C SER A 157 -25.42 -20.95 19.67
N GLY A 158 -24.96 -20.06 18.78
CA GLY A 158 -24.65 -18.67 19.10
C GLY A 158 -25.64 -17.74 18.44
N GLU A 159 -26.68 -17.39 19.20
CA GLU A 159 -27.40 -16.11 19.22
C GLU A 159 -27.29 -15.21 17.98
N LEU A 160 -28.40 -15.11 17.23
CA LEU A 160 -28.67 -14.00 16.33
C LEU A 160 -28.79 -12.72 17.16
N ALA A 161 -27.70 -11.99 17.31
CA ALA A 161 -27.73 -10.61 17.79
C ALA A 161 -28.56 -9.79 16.80
N TYR A 162 -29.77 -9.43 17.21
CA TYR A 162 -30.60 -8.45 16.51
C TYR A 162 -29.81 -7.14 16.46
N VAL A 163 -29.29 -6.82 15.28
CA VAL A 163 -28.72 -5.51 14.98
C VAL A 163 -29.85 -4.49 15.10
N THR A 164 -29.83 -3.71 16.17
CA THR A 164 -30.74 -2.58 16.33
C THR A 164 -30.39 -1.55 15.26
N PRO A 165 -31.32 -1.15 14.38
CA PRO A 165 -31.02 -0.12 13.40
C PRO A 165 -30.63 1.16 14.12
N ILE A 166 -29.42 1.64 13.84
CA ILE A 166 -28.90 2.91 14.36
C ILE A 166 -29.84 3.99 13.83
N GLN A 167 -30.61 4.58 14.73
CA GLN A 167 -31.45 5.72 14.42
C GLN A 167 -30.49 6.88 14.08
N PRO A 168 -30.58 7.47 12.87
CA PRO A 168 -29.73 8.61 12.53
C PRO A 168 -29.99 9.75 13.52
N PRO A 169 -28.96 10.47 13.95
CA PRO A 169 -29.14 11.61 14.84
C PRO A 169 -30.10 12.63 14.19
N PRO A 170 -30.93 13.33 15.00
CA PRO A 170 -31.78 14.40 14.48
C PRO A 170 -30.89 15.41 13.75
N VAL A 171 -31.25 15.67 12.49
CA VAL A 171 -30.58 16.67 11.67
C VAL A 171 -30.97 18.02 12.26
N ASP A 172 -30.02 18.67 12.91
CA ASP A 172 -30.18 20.05 13.35
C ASP A 172 -30.10 20.93 12.10
N GLU A 173 -31.25 21.38 11.59
CA GLU A 173 -31.39 22.24 10.41
C GLU A 173 -30.85 23.67 10.63
N SER A 174 -30.07 23.89 11.69
CA SER A 174 -29.38 25.16 11.97
C SER A 174 -28.08 25.30 11.18
N PHE A 175 -28.09 25.01 9.87
CA PHE A 175 -26.98 25.41 9.02
C PHE A 175 -27.13 26.91 8.70
N PRO A 176 -26.17 27.76 9.11
CA PRO A 176 -26.19 29.15 8.73
C PRO A 176 -26.08 29.26 7.21
N ASP A 177 -27.01 29.99 6.64
CA ASP A 177 -27.10 30.35 5.24
C ASP A 177 -25.76 30.95 4.75
N LEU A 178 -24.98 30.15 4.02
CA LEU A 178 -23.64 30.51 3.52
C LEU A 178 -23.69 31.39 2.26
N ASP A 179 -24.88 31.83 1.83
CA ASP A 179 -25.03 32.78 0.71
C ASP A 179 -24.65 34.24 1.07
N ARG A 180 -24.16 34.49 2.29
CA ARG A 180 -23.54 35.77 2.62
C ARG A 180 -22.09 35.81 2.13
N VAL A 181 -21.94 36.05 0.83
CA VAL A 181 -20.68 36.42 0.19
C VAL A 181 -20.23 37.77 0.74
N ASP A 182 -19.52 37.75 1.86
CA ASP A 182 -18.75 38.91 2.30
C ASP A 182 -17.58 39.08 1.31
N VAL A 183 -17.73 40.11 0.48
CA VAL A 183 -16.73 40.65 -0.43
C VAL A 183 -15.46 40.93 0.36
N ILE A 184 -14.45 40.07 0.19
CA ILE A 184 -13.10 40.31 0.73
C ILE A 184 -12.52 41.51 -0.03
N PRO A 185 -12.21 42.64 0.62
CA PRO A 185 -11.54 43.73 -0.05
C PRO A 185 -10.10 43.32 -0.38
N ASP A 186 -9.80 43.42 -1.67
CA ASP A 186 -8.49 43.32 -2.29
C ASP A 186 -7.50 44.23 -1.53
N ARG A 187 -6.65 43.65 -0.68
CA ARG A 187 -5.69 44.42 0.12
C ARG A 187 -4.30 43.79 0.04
N LEU A 188 -3.41 44.60 -0.54
CA LEU A 188 -1.97 44.66 -0.36
C LEU A 188 -1.12 43.75 -1.23
N THR A 189 -0.86 44.28 -2.44
CA THR A 189 0.47 44.36 -3.06
C THR A 189 1.58 44.56 -2.02
N ALA A 190 2.23 43.47 -1.62
CA ALA A 190 3.50 43.52 -0.92
C ALA A 190 4.63 43.71 -1.95
N HIS A 191 5.21 44.91 -1.98
CA HIS A 191 6.46 45.20 -2.67
C HIS A 191 7.57 44.29 -2.11
N HIS A 192 8.04 43.34 -2.93
CA HIS A 192 9.29 42.62 -2.64
C HIS A 192 10.48 43.56 -2.85
N HIS A 193 11.08 43.97 -1.73
CA HIS A 193 12.37 44.63 -1.69
C HIS A 193 13.46 43.60 -1.99
N VAL A 194 14.17 43.76 -3.11
CA VAL A 194 15.34 42.96 -3.50
C VAL A 194 16.56 43.49 -2.74
N PRO A 195 17.27 42.68 -1.93
CA PRO A 195 18.56 43.08 -1.35
C PRO A 195 19.69 42.97 -2.39
N PRO A 196 20.68 43.87 -2.38
CA PRO A 196 21.79 43.86 -3.33
C PRO A 196 22.77 42.71 -3.06
N GLU A 197 23.24 42.10 -4.15
CA GLU A 197 24.27 41.08 -4.18
C GLU A 197 25.58 41.59 -3.56
N ARG A 198 26.13 40.83 -2.61
CA ARG A 198 27.53 40.97 -2.17
C ARG A 198 28.40 40.06 -3.03
N THR A 199 29.15 40.66 -3.93
CA THR A 199 30.33 40.06 -4.55
C THR A 199 31.47 39.99 -3.52
N PHE A 200 32.10 38.81 -3.44
CA PHE A 200 33.44 38.62 -2.88
C PHE A 200 34.40 38.32 -4.03
#